data_AF-A0A3P7IY94-F1
#
_entry.id   AF-A0A3P7IY94-F1
#
_cell.length_a   1.000
_cell.length_b   1.000
_cell.length_c   1.000
_cell.angle_alpha   90.00
_cell.angle_beta   90.00
_cell.angle_gamma   90.00
#
_symmetry.space_group_name_H-M   'P 1'
#
loop_
_entity.id
_entity.type
_entity.pdbx_description
1 polymer ?
#
loop_
_entity_poly.entity_id
_entity_poly.type
_entity_poly.pdbx_seq_one_letter_code
_entity_poly.pdbx_strand_id
1 'polypeptide(L)'
;FQEEYQSQGICWTNIEYTDNTECVQLFQSKPYGLLRLIDEESNINNGTDESMLAKLNQFLKTNEYYETPQRKEPAFIIAHYAGKVKYQITGFREKNKDLMRQDVLNTLKTSKCALMKAVLAIDPVAVYR
;
A
#
# COMPACT_ATOMS: atom_id res chain seq x y z
N PHE A 1 15.31 -19.38 16.44
CA PHE A 1 14.58 -19.39 17.72
C PHE A 1 14.11 -20.81 18.10
N GLN A 2 13.27 -21.50 17.33
CA GLN A 2 12.82 -22.87 17.69
C GLN A 2 13.98 -23.90 17.72
N GLU A 3 14.93 -23.82 16.76
CA GLU A 3 16.15 -24.65 16.76
C GLU A 3 17.03 -24.45 18.01
N GLU A 4 16.97 -23.26 18.60
CA GLU A 4 17.76 -22.87 19.77
C GLU A 4 17.14 -23.42 21.07
N TYR A 5 15.80 -23.48 21.15
CA TYR A 5 15.11 -24.16 22.25
C TYR A 5 15.32 -25.68 22.21
N GLN A 6 15.34 -26.26 21.01
CA GLN A 6 15.66 -27.68 20.81
C GLN A 6 17.12 -27.98 21.17
N SER A 7 18.07 -27.11 20.80
CA SER A 7 19.48 -27.29 21.12
C SER A 7 19.78 -27.12 22.62
N GLN A 8 18.96 -26.36 23.34
CA GLN A 8 19.05 -26.19 24.80
C GLN A 8 18.26 -27.24 25.61
N GLY A 9 17.65 -28.22 24.95
CA GLY A 9 16.90 -29.30 25.63
C GLY A 9 15.61 -28.83 26.30
N ILE A 10 15.09 -27.67 25.91
CA ILE A 10 13.83 -27.12 26.42
C ILE A 10 12.69 -27.84 25.70
N CYS A 11 11.77 -28.45 26.45
CA CYS A 11 10.57 -29.07 25.89
C CYS A 11 9.72 -28.00 25.19
N TRP A 12 9.88 -27.88 23.88
CA TRP A 12 9.20 -26.90 23.05
C TRP A 12 8.27 -27.60 22.06
N THR A 13 6.99 -27.22 22.08
CA THR A 13 6.03 -27.66 21.06
C THR A 13 6.21 -26.78 19.83
N ASN A 14 6.39 -27.39 18.66
CA ASN A 14 6.58 -26.63 17.43
C ASN A 14 5.33 -25.78 17.15
N ILE A 15 5.48 -24.45 17.18
CA ILE A 15 4.41 -23.55 16.79
C ILE A 15 4.37 -23.56 15.27
N GLU A 16 3.27 -24.04 14.70
CA GLU A 16 3.00 -23.89 13.27
C GLU A 16 2.67 -22.43 12.99
N TYR A 17 3.54 -21.74 12.25
CA TYR A 17 3.26 -20.40 11.76
C TYR A 17 2.45 -20.50 10.47
N THR A 18 1.33 -19.80 10.41
CA THR A 18 0.60 -19.63 9.17
C THR A 18 1.32 -18.61 8.30
N ASP A 19 1.91 -19.08 7.21
CA ASP A 19 2.62 -18.22 6.27
C ASP A 19 1.66 -17.23 5.59
N ASN A 20 1.92 -15.94 5.74
CA ASN A 20 1.17 -14.85 5.12
C ASN A 20 1.90 -14.25 3.90
N THR A 21 2.96 -14.88 3.42
CA THR A 21 3.79 -14.39 2.30
C THR A 21 2.96 -14.08 1.06
N GLU A 22 2.02 -14.94 0.68
CA GLU A 22 1.17 -14.72 -0.50
C GLU A 22 0.21 -13.52 -0.31
N CYS A 23 -0.30 -13.31 0.90
CA CYS A 23 -1.06 -12.12 1.24
C CYS A 23 -0.18 -10.86 1.15
N VAL A 24 1.06 -10.90 1.66
CA VAL A 24 2.02 -9.79 1.52
C VAL A 24 2.35 -9.53 0.04
N GLN A 25 2.48 -10.58 -0.77
CA GLN A 25 2.69 -10.46 -2.21
C GLN A 25 1.51 -9.76 -2.89
N LEU A 26 0.25 -9.94 -2.48
CA LEU A 26 -0.89 -9.17 -3.02
C LEU A 26 -0.65 -7.64 -2.90
N PHE A 27 -0.05 -7.19 -1.80
CA PHE A 27 0.23 -5.77 -1.60
C PHE A 27 1.40 -5.26 -2.45
N GLN A 28 2.49 -6.03 -2.55
CA GLN A 28 3.80 -5.56 -3.01
C GLN A 28 4.24 -6.09 -4.38
N SER A 29 3.50 -7.05 -4.95
CA SER A 29 3.87 -7.71 -6.22
C SER A 29 4.11 -6.72 -7.36
N LYS A 30 5.01 -7.10 -8.25
CA LYS A 30 5.26 -6.40 -9.52
C LYS A 30 4.86 -7.33 -10.67
N PRO A 31 4.21 -6.82 -11.73
CA PRO A 31 3.86 -5.41 -11.96
C PRO A 31 2.54 -4.93 -11.31
N TYR A 32 1.71 -5.84 -10.76
CA TYR A 32 0.32 -5.56 -10.36
C TYR A 32 0.04 -5.81 -8.86
N GLY A 33 0.75 -5.13 -7.97
CA GLY A 33 0.45 -5.13 -6.53
C GLY A 33 -0.56 -4.05 -6.15
N LEU A 34 -1.34 -4.29 -5.08
CA LEU A 34 -2.38 -3.38 -4.59
C LEU A 34 -1.86 -1.94 -4.43
N LEU A 35 -0.72 -1.76 -3.75
CA LEU A 35 -0.16 -0.44 -3.47
C LEU A 35 0.28 0.28 -4.75
N ARG A 36 0.81 -0.48 -5.72
CA ARG A 36 1.23 0.07 -7.00
C ARG A 36 0.05 0.51 -7.85
N LEU A 37 -1.02 -0.28 -7.90
CA LEU A 37 -2.24 0.09 -8.64
C LEU A 37 -2.90 1.34 -8.04
N ILE A 38 -2.91 1.47 -6.71
CA ILE A 38 -3.39 2.66 -6.00
C ILE A 38 -2.52 3.88 -6.33
N ASP A 39 -1.19 3.75 -6.28
CA ASP A 39 -0.27 4.85 -6.62
C ASP A 39 -0.47 5.35 -8.06
N GLU A 40 -0.59 4.44 -9.02
CA GLU A 40 -0.85 4.79 -10.41
C GLU A 40 -2.18 5.56 -10.58
N GLU A 41 -3.28 5.07 -10.01
CA GLU A 41 -4.60 5.72 -10.13
C GLU A 41 -4.73 7.03 -9.34
N SER A 42 -3.97 7.16 -8.25
CA SER A 42 -3.90 8.39 -7.46
C SER A 42 -3.28 9.55 -8.23
N ASN A 43 -2.35 9.23 -9.14
CA ASN A 43 -1.62 10.21 -9.95
C ASN A 43 -2.23 10.44 -11.35
N ILE A 44 -3.22 9.64 -11.78
CA ILE A 44 -3.89 9.84 -13.07
C ILE A 44 -4.76 11.11 -13.06
N ASN A 45 -4.63 11.91 -14.13
CA ASN A 45 -5.49 13.06 -14.39
C ASN A 45 -6.94 12.58 -14.58
N ASN A 46 -7.88 13.17 -13.84
CA ASN A 46 -9.30 12.80 -13.83
C ASN A 46 -9.61 11.37 -13.34
N GLY A 47 -8.67 10.69 -12.68
CA GLY A 47 -8.97 9.43 -11.97
C GLY A 47 -9.98 9.65 -10.85
N THR A 48 -10.85 8.66 -10.63
CA THR A 48 -11.85 8.67 -9.56
C THR A 48 -11.67 7.47 -8.64
N ASP A 49 -12.33 7.47 -7.48
CA ASP A 49 -12.32 6.29 -6.62
C ASP A 49 -12.93 5.08 -7.35
N GLU A 50 -13.94 5.29 -8.20
CA GLU A 50 -14.55 4.23 -9.01
C GLU A 50 -13.59 3.68 -10.08
N SER A 51 -12.80 4.53 -10.74
CA SER A 51 -11.79 4.06 -11.70
C SER A 51 -10.72 3.23 -11.00
N MET A 52 -10.30 3.68 -9.81
CA MET A 52 -9.37 2.93 -8.96
C MET A 52 -9.94 1.57 -8.58
N LEU A 53 -11.17 1.49 -8.07
CA LEU A 53 -11.80 0.22 -7.73
C LEU A 53 -11.95 -0.70 -8.94
N ALA A 54 -12.33 -0.16 -10.10
CA ALA A 54 -12.44 -0.93 -11.33
C ALA A 54 -11.10 -1.55 -11.72
N LYS A 55 -9.99 -0.80 -11.60
CA LYS A 55 -8.65 -1.30 -11.84
C LYS A 55 -8.24 -2.38 -10.84
N LEU A 56 -8.47 -2.17 -9.54
CA LEU A 56 -8.19 -3.19 -8.52
C LEU A 56 -8.95 -4.49 -8.83
N ASN A 57 -10.24 -4.40 -9.13
CA ASN A 57 -11.05 -5.55 -9.52
C ASN A 57 -10.58 -6.21 -10.82
N GLN A 58 -10.06 -5.45 -11.78
CA GLN A 58 -9.55 -6.00 -13.03
C GLN A 58 -8.30 -6.85 -12.82
N PHE A 59 -7.34 -6.33 -12.05
CA PHE A 59 -6.00 -6.92 -11.90
C PHE A 59 -5.89 -7.92 -10.76
N LEU A 60 -6.69 -7.79 -9.69
CA LEU A 60 -6.54 -8.58 -8.47
C LEU A 60 -7.62 -9.66 -8.29
N LYS A 61 -8.70 -9.68 -9.09
CA LYS A 61 -9.82 -10.64 -8.94
C LYS A 61 -9.45 -12.13 -8.93
N THR A 62 -8.30 -12.51 -9.46
CA THR A 62 -7.85 -13.91 -9.49
C THR A 62 -6.96 -14.27 -8.30
N ASN A 63 -6.57 -13.30 -7.48
CA ASN A 63 -5.79 -13.54 -6.28
C ASN A 63 -6.73 -14.04 -5.16
N GLU A 64 -6.37 -15.14 -4.51
CA GLU A 64 -7.19 -15.78 -3.46
C GLU A 64 -7.44 -14.89 -2.23
N TYR A 65 -6.59 -13.89 -2.00
CA TYR A 65 -6.70 -12.95 -0.89
C TYR A 65 -7.49 -11.68 -1.26
N TYR A 66 -7.96 -11.54 -2.50
CA TYR A 66 -8.76 -10.40 -2.97
C TYR A 66 -10.17 -10.84 -3.33
N GLU A 67 -11.16 -10.19 -2.73
CA GLU A 67 -12.58 -10.48 -2.95
C GLU A 67 -13.36 -9.22 -3.31
N THR A 68 -14.37 -9.38 -4.16
CA THR A 68 -15.36 -8.35 -4.44
C THR A 68 -16.62 -8.58 -3.60
N PRO A 69 -17.25 -7.53 -3.04
CA PRO A 69 -18.50 -7.69 -2.32
C PRO A 69 -19.59 -8.30 -3.21
N GLN A 70 -20.46 -9.14 -2.64
CA GLN A 70 -21.57 -9.77 -3.39
C GLN A 70 -22.57 -8.75 -3.95
N ARG A 71 -22.78 -7.64 -3.24
CA ARG A 71 -23.56 -6.51 -3.72
C ARG A 71 -22.64 -5.53 -4.43
N LYS A 72 -23.17 -4.79 -5.41
CA LYS A 72 -22.45 -3.65 -6.02
C LYS A 72 -22.27 -2.54 -4.98
N GLU A 73 -21.30 -2.75 -4.09
CA GLU A 73 -20.82 -1.80 -3.10
C GLU A 73 -19.50 -1.20 -3.62
N PRO A 74 -19.25 0.09 -3.37
CA PRO A 74 -17.99 0.75 -3.74
C PRO A 74 -16.88 0.32 -2.75
N ALA A 75 -16.51 -0.96 -2.78
CA ALA A 75 -15.61 -1.56 -1.82
C ALA A 75 -14.89 -2.80 -2.39
N PHE A 76 -13.78 -3.16 -1.75
CA PHE A 76 -13.07 -4.41 -1.96
C PHE A 76 -12.76 -5.07 -0.62
N ILE A 77 -12.47 -6.37 -0.63
CA ILE A 77 -12.21 -7.16 0.57
C ILE A 77 -10.83 -7.79 0.43
N ILE A 78 -10.03 -7.72 1.50
CA ILE A 78 -8.76 -8.44 1.60
C ILE A 78 -8.90 -9.51 2.67
N ALA A 79 -8.61 -10.75 2.33
CA ALA A 79 -8.47 -11.82 3.32
C ALA A 79 -7.09 -11.69 3.97
N HIS A 80 -7.03 -11.12 5.17
CA HIS A 80 -5.79 -11.10 5.95
C HIS A 80 -5.66 -12.38 6.76
N TYR A 81 -4.46 -12.61 7.31
CA TYR A 81 -4.22 -13.69 8.25
C TYR A 81 -5.23 -13.70 9.42
N ALA A 82 -5.56 -12.53 9.97
CA ALA A 82 -6.51 -12.38 11.08
C ALA A 82 -7.99 -12.40 10.64
N GLY A 83 -8.27 -12.49 9.33
CA GLY A 83 -9.62 -12.52 8.78
C GLY A 83 -9.86 -11.51 7.66
N LYS A 84 -11.08 -11.52 7.12
CA LYS A 84 -11.49 -10.67 5.99
C LYS A 84 -11.78 -9.24 6.44
N VAL A 85 -11.17 -8.28 5.77
CA VAL A 85 -11.37 -6.84 6.02
C VAL A 85 -11.95 -6.20 4.76
N LYS A 86 -13.07 -5.48 4.91
CA LYS A 86 -13.71 -4.72 3.84
C LYS A 86 -13.21 -3.28 3.85
N TYR A 87 -12.80 -2.77 2.69
CA TYR A 87 -12.31 -1.42 2.48
C TYR A 87 -13.29 -0.65 1.58
N GLN A 88 -13.84 0.44 2.10
CA GLN A 88 -14.67 1.36 1.30
C GLN A 88 -13.77 2.22 0.43
N ILE A 89 -14.00 2.27 -0.88
CA ILE A 89 -13.12 3.01 -1.80
C ILE A 89 -13.30 4.53 -1.68
N THR A 90 -14.39 5.02 -1.11
CA THR A 90 -14.66 6.46 -1.00
C THR A 90 -13.54 7.21 -0.27
N GLY A 91 -12.95 8.19 -0.95
CA GLY A 91 -11.83 9.01 -0.46
C GLY A 91 -10.47 8.30 -0.48
N PHE A 92 -10.35 7.10 -1.06
CA PHE A 92 -9.06 6.41 -1.15
C PHE A 92 -8.08 7.21 -2.00
N ARG A 93 -8.53 7.71 -3.15
CA ARG A 93 -7.64 8.38 -4.09
C ARG A 93 -7.06 9.66 -3.51
N GLU A 94 -7.88 10.47 -2.86
CA GLU A 94 -7.42 11.71 -2.23
C GLU A 94 -6.39 11.44 -1.13
N LYS A 95 -6.63 10.44 -0.28
CA LYS A 95 -5.72 10.05 0.81
C LYS A 95 -4.38 9.50 0.32
N ASN A 96 -4.34 8.95 -0.90
CA ASN A 96 -3.14 8.39 -1.51
C ASN A 96 -2.53 9.30 -2.57
N LYS A 97 -3.10 10.50 -2.78
CA LYS A 97 -2.54 11.48 -3.69
C LYS A 97 -1.29 12.05 -3.07
N ASP A 98 -0.20 12.03 -3.82
CA ASP A 98 1.08 12.56 -3.35
C ASP A 98 0.92 14.02 -2.92
N LEU A 99 1.18 14.30 -1.64
CA LEU A 99 0.86 15.58 -1.00
C LEU A 99 1.76 16.72 -1.51
N MET A 100 2.88 16.40 -2.14
CA MET A 100 3.86 17.37 -2.63
C MET A 100 3.88 17.40 -4.16
N ARG A 101 3.11 18.32 -4.76
CA ARG A 101 3.22 18.58 -6.20
C ARG A 101 4.62 19.06 -6.54
N GLN A 102 5.15 18.60 -7.68
CA GLN A 102 6.48 18.98 -8.14
C GLN A 102 6.69 20.49 -8.24
N ASP A 103 5.68 21.25 -8.64
CA ASP A 103 5.75 22.71 -8.75
C ASP A 103 5.94 23.39 -7.39
N VAL A 104 5.34 22.83 -6.33
CA VAL A 104 5.51 23.32 -4.96
C VAL A 104 6.92 23.00 -4.49
N LEU A 105 7.42 21.79 -4.74
CA LEU A 105 8.82 21.42 -4.46
C LEU A 105 9.81 22.33 -5.19
N ASN A 106 9.60 22.60 -6.49
CA ASN A 106 10.43 23.48 -7.28
C ASN A 106 10.43 24.93 -6.75
N THR A 107 9.27 25.43 -6.32
CA THR A 107 9.14 26.75 -5.69
C THR A 107 9.90 26.80 -4.36
N LEU A 108 9.78 25.76 -3.53
CA LEU A 108 10.52 25.67 -2.27
C LEU A 108 12.04 25.55 -2.50
N LYS A 109 12.47 24.79 -3.52
CA LYS A 109 13.88 24.64 -3.93
C LYS A 109 14.50 25.97 -4.39
N THR A 110 13.72 26.83 -5.04
CA THR A 110 14.17 28.16 -5.52
C THR A 110 14.09 29.27 -4.46
N SER A 111 13.50 28.98 -3.28
CA SER A 111 13.41 29.93 -2.18
C SER A 111 14.78 30.38 -1.68
N LYS A 112 14.92 31.67 -1.36
CA LYS A 112 16.12 32.22 -0.71
C LYS A 112 16.13 32.01 0.80
N CYS A 113 15.02 31.58 1.40
CA CYS A 113 14.90 31.35 2.83
C CYS A 113 15.70 30.12 3.27
N ALA A 114 16.65 30.31 4.19
CA ALA A 114 17.50 29.24 4.70
C ALA A 114 16.69 28.13 5.38
N LEU A 115 15.62 28.48 6.10
CA LEU A 115 14.72 27.51 6.73
C LEU A 115 14.04 26.61 5.70
N MET A 116 13.57 27.17 4.58
CA MET A 116 12.90 26.38 3.53
C MET A 116 13.86 25.37 2.87
N LYS A 117 15.12 25.75 2.67
CA LYS A 117 16.16 24.85 2.16
C LYS A 117 16.48 23.74 3.15
N ALA A 118 16.55 24.06 4.45
CA ALA A 118 16.79 23.07 5.50
C ALA A 118 15.64 22.07 5.63
N VAL A 119 14.38 22.55 5.61
CA VAL A 119 13.20 21.69 5.67
C VAL A 119 13.14 20.70 4.50
N LEU A 120 13.47 21.15 3.28
CA LEU A 120 13.54 20.25 2.11
C LEU A 120 14.66 19.21 2.19
N ALA A 121 15.79 19.56 2.81
CA ALA A 121 16.93 18.64 2.95
C ALA A 121 16.68 17.53 4.00
N ILE A 122 15.70 17.71 4.89
CA ILE A 122 15.35 16.75 5.93
C ILE A 122 14.48 15.61 5.39
N ASP A 123 13.71 15.84 4.31
CA ASP A 123 12.88 14.82 3.68
C ASP A 123 13.60 14.17 2.49
N PRO A 124 14.06 12.91 2.60
CA PRO A 124 14.73 12.21 1.49
C PRO A 124 13.85 12.13 0.25
N VAL A 125 12.52 12.04 0.43
CA VAL A 125 11.56 11.91 -0.67
C VAL A 125 11.38 13.24 -1.42
N ALA A 126 11.54 14.38 -0.75
CA ALA A 126 11.53 15.71 -1.37
C ALA A 126 12.82 16.04 -2.15
N VAL A 127 13.92 15.36 -1.82
CA VAL A 127 15.23 15.54 -2.48
C VAL A 127 15.33 14.73 -3.78
N TYR A 128 14.78 13.51 -3.80
CA TYR A 128 14.85 12.59 -4.94
C TYR A 128 13.66 12.64 -5.91
N ARG A 129 12.64 13.45 -5.61
CA ARG A 129 11.54 13.81 -6.54
C ARG A 129 11.80 15.15 -7.23
#